data_AF-A0AAD6WN93-F1
#
_entry.id   AF-A0AAD6WN93-F1
#
_cell.length_a   1.000
_cell.length_b   1.000
_cell.length_c   1.000
_cell.angle_alpha   90.00
_cell.angle_beta   90.00
_cell.angle_gamma   90.00
#
_symmetry.space_group_name_H-M   'P 1'
#
loop_
_entity.id
_entity.type
_entity.pdbx_description
1 polymer ?
#
loop_
_entity_poly.entity_id
_entity_poly.type
_entity_poly.pdbx_seq_one_letter_code
_entity_poly.pdbx_strand_id
1 'polypeptide(L)'
;ELRPQAVSKWIGVGRTRTNKIPDVADTARYGDEWYAWWDSLQPKWRTRDRTGNWKMGGDTEYGGDEEWGYLDRPGPNGCLSVVAGLYFWGVRE
;
A
#
# COMPACT_ATOMS: atom_id res chain seq x y z
N GLU A 1 -4.76 -12.61 -1.74
CA GLU A 1 -4.58 -11.17 -1.45
C GLU A 1 -3.14 -10.96 -1.02
N LEU A 2 -2.40 -10.01 -1.62
CA LEU A 2 -0.96 -9.79 -1.35
C LEU A 2 -0.68 -8.87 -0.16
N ARG A 3 -1.72 -8.27 0.43
CA ARG A 3 -1.62 -7.34 1.55
C ARG A 3 -0.86 -7.96 2.73
N PRO A 4 0.14 -7.26 3.33
CA PRO A 4 0.86 -7.76 4.48
C PRO A 4 -0.09 -8.11 5.63
N GLN A 5 0.20 -9.21 6.32
CA GLN A 5 -0.70 -9.74 7.34
C GLN A 5 -0.94 -8.74 8.49
N ALA A 6 0.07 -7.93 8.83
CA ALA A 6 -0.03 -6.88 9.84
C ALA A 6 -1.11 -5.85 9.49
N VAL A 7 -1.18 -5.44 8.22
CA VAL A 7 -2.18 -4.50 7.71
C VAL A 7 -3.57 -5.14 7.73
N SER A 8 -3.70 -6.39 7.25
CA SER A 8 -4.97 -7.13 7.25
C SER A 8 -5.55 -7.30 8.66
N LYS A 9 -4.71 -7.70 9.63
CA LYS A 9 -5.11 -7.83 11.04
C LYS A 9 -5.50 -6.48 11.63
N TRP A 10 -4.74 -5.43 11.34
CA TRP A 10 -5.03 -4.09 11.83
C TRP A 10 -6.37 -3.57 11.31
N ILE A 11 -6.64 -3.74 10.01
CA ILE A 11 -7.92 -3.39 9.39
C ILE A 11 -9.10 -4.12 10.05
N GLY A 12 -9.00 -5.44 10.20
CA GLY A 12 -10.15 -6.27 10.60
C GLY A 12 -10.52 -6.15 12.07
N VAL A 13 -9.55 -5.91 12.95
CA VAL A 13 -9.77 -5.92 14.41
C VAL A 13 -8.89 -4.93 15.17
N GLY A 14 -7.71 -4.58 14.64
CA GLY A 14 -6.75 -3.73 15.36
C GLY A 14 -7.16 -2.26 15.51
N ARG A 15 -7.72 -1.66 14.44
CA ARG A 15 -8.15 -0.24 14.37
C ARG A 15 -9.13 0.12 15.48
N THR A 16 -10.14 -0.71 15.70
CA THR A 16 -11.26 -0.40 16.59
C THR A 16 -11.11 -0.96 18.00
N ARG A 17 -10.46 -2.12 18.17
CA ARG A 17 -10.43 -2.82 19.48
C ARG A 17 -9.19 -2.56 20.32
N THR A 18 -8.06 -2.23 19.69
CA THR A 18 -6.78 -2.12 20.41
C THR A 18 -6.10 -0.78 20.20
N ASN A 19 -6.36 -0.11 19.07
CA ASN A 19 -5.65 1.08 18.61
C ASN A 19 -4.12 0.91 18.63
N LYS A 20 -3.62 -0.33 18.64
CA LYS A 20 -2.20 -0.66 18.68
C LYS A 20 -1.65 -0.74 17.27
N ILE A 21 -0.46 -0.19 17.11
CA ILE A 21 0.36 -0.34 15.91
C ILE A 21 0.89 -1.77 15.89
N PRO A 22 0.72 -2.53 14.79
CA PRO A 22 1.29 -3.86 14.67
C PRO A 22 2.81 -3.85 14.87
N ASP A 23 3.31 -4.89 15.53
CA ASP A 23 4.75 -5.08 15.70
C ASP A 23 5.33 -5.74 14.46
N VAL A 24 6.16 -5.00 13.73
CA VAL A 24 6.89 -5.47 12.54
C VAL A 24 8.30 -5.84 13.00
N ALA A 25 8.50 -7.09 13.39
CA ALA A 25 9.77 -7.57 13.95
C ALA A 25 10.87 -7.77 12.87
N ASP A 26 10.46 -8.14 11.66
CA ASP A 26 11.35 -8.32 10.50
C ASP A 26 11.00 -7.25 9.46
N THR A 27 11.68 -6.11 9.54
CA THR A 27 11.41 -4.94 8.71
C THR A 27 11.76 -5.19 7.25
N ALA A 28 12.82 -5.94 6.97
CA ALA A 28 13.23 -6.29 5.60
C ALA A 28 12.16 -7.13 4.91
N ARG A 29 11.72 -8.23 5.54
CA ARG A 29 10.66 -9.08 4.98
C ARG A 29 9.35 -8.32 4.83
N TYR A 30 9.00 -7.49 5.82
CA TYR A 30 7.80 -6.67 5.72
C TYR A 30 7.88 -5.66 4.58
N GLY A 31 9.05 -5.09 4.33
CA GLY A 31 9.30 -4.22 3.20
C GLY A 31 9.03 -4.92 1.87
N ASP A 32 9.52 -6.14 1.69
CA ASP A 32 9.26 -6.96 0.49
C ASP A 32 7.77 -7.27 0.33
N GLU A 33 7.09 -7.67 1.41
CA GLU A 33 5.64 -7.92 1.42
C GLU A 33 4.86 -6.65 1.06
N TRP A 34 5.25 -5.50 1.63
CA TRP A 34 4.60 -4.22 1.38
C TRP A 34 4.80 -3.77 -0.07
N TYR A 35 6.02 -3.90 -0.61
CA TYR A 35 6.32 -3.58 -2.00
C TYR A 35 5.52 -4.46 -2.96
N ALA A 36 5.49 -5.78 -2.75
CA ALA A 36 4.73 -6.70 -3.59
C ALA A 36 3.22 -6.38 -3.57
N TRP A 37 2.69 -6.00 -2.40
CA TRP A 37 1.31 -5.55 -2.28
C TRP A 37 1.07 -4.23 -3.02
N TRP A 38 1.92 -3.22 -2.80
CA TRP A 38 1.83 -1.94 -3.48
C TRP A 38 1.86 -2.10 -5.00
N ASP A 39 2.72 -2.99 -5.48
CA ASP A 39 2.84 -3.32 -6.90
C ASP A 39 1.54 -3.80 -7.51
N SER A 40 0.86 -4.72 -6.81
CA SER A 40 -0.42 -5.30 -7.24
C SER A 40 -1.58 -4.31 -7.27
N LEU A 41 -1.42 -3.16 -6.62
CA LEU A 41 -2.43 -2.10 -6.56
C LEU A 41 -2.23 -1.05 -7.65
N GLN A 42 -1.10 -1.05 -8.36
CA GLN A 42 -0.85 -0.03 -9.36
C GLN A 42 -1.77 -0.20 -10.56
N PRO A 43 -2.40 0.88 -11.03
CA PRO A 43 -3.21 0.80 -12.23
C PRO A 43 -2.33 0.60 -13.46
N LYS A 44 -2.91 0.02 -14.51
CA LYS A 44 -2.18 -0.39 -15.73
C LYS A 44 -1.48 0.76 -16.46
N TRP A 45 -2.01 1.98 -16.35
CA TRP A 45 -1.45 3.17 -16.98
C TRP A 45 -0.20 3.71 -16.27
N ARG A 46 0.08 3.30 -15.02
CA ARG A 46 1.33 3.71 -14.38
C ARG A 46 2.50 3.02 -15.07
N THR A 47 3.55 3.77 -15.31
CA THR A 47 4.81 3.25 -15.85
C THR A 47 5.92 3.35 -14.82
N ARG A 48 6.92 2.45 -14.95
CA ARG A 48 8.13 2.48 -14.15
C ARG A 48 9.20 3.31 -14.84
N ASP A 49 10.10 3.88 -14.06
CA ASP A 49 11.32 4.48 -14.56
C ASP A 49 12.39 3.41 -14.87
N ARG A 50 13.58 3.88 -15.30
CA ARG A 50 14.71 3.00 -15.65
C ARG A 50 15.29 2.24 -14.45
N THR A 51 14.97 2.67 -13.23
CA THR A 51 15.39 2.03 -11.98
C THR A 51 14.38 1.01 -11.48
N GLY A 52 13.25 0.84 -12.17
CA GLY A 52 12.18 -0.06 -11.77
C GLY A 52 11.21 0.55 -10.76
N ASN A 53 11.37 1.81 -10.40
CA ASN A 53 10.45 2.51 -9.50
C ASN A 53 9.26 3.07 -10.25
N TRP A 54 8.11 3.16 -9.58
CA TRP A 54 6.91 3.75 -10.18
C TRP A 54 7.09 5.26 -10.37
N LYS A 55 6.93 5.76 -11.61
CA LYS A 55 7.07 7.18 -11.92
C LYS A 55 6.06 8.03 -11.13
N MET A 56 6.50 9.18 -10.65
CA MET A 56 5.62 10.24 -10.14
C MET A 56 4.83 10.86 -11.31
N GLY A 57 3.50 10.92 -11.20
CA GLY A 57 2.64 11.57 -12.19
C GLY A 57 2.21 10.75 -13.41
N GLY A 58 2.62 9.48 -13.55
CA GLY A 58 2.24 8.65 -14.70
C GLY A 58 2.77 9.19 -16.05
N ASP A 59 2.41 8.56 -17.17
CA ASP A 59 2.61 9.21 -18.47
C ASP A 59 1.48 10.22 -18.68
N THR A 60 1.85 11.50 -18.70
CA THR A 60 1.00 12.70 -18.73
C THR A 60 0.05 12.81 -19.93
N GLU A 61 0.07 11.85 -20.85
CA GLU A 61 -0.89 11.75 -21.97
C GLU A 61 -2.22 11.10 -21.53
N TYR A 62 -2.26 10.33 -20.44
CA TYR A 62 -3.48 9.69 -19.91
C TYR A 62 -4.21 10.55 -18.89
N GLY A 63 -4.43 11.83 -19.23
CA GLY A 63 -5.36 12.72 -18.51
C GLY A 63 -6.84 12.41 -18.77
N GLY A 64 -7.20 11.14 -18.99
CA GLY A 64 -8.56 10.71 -19.30
C GLY A 64 -8.95 9.53 -18.42
N ASP A 65 -9.84 9.78 -17.45
CA ASP A 65 -10.78 8.84 -16.82
C ASP A 65 -10.29 7.50 -16.24
N GLU A 66 -9.00 7.18 -16.25
CA GLU A 66 -8.49 5.92 -15.68
C GLU A 66 -8.22 6.07 -14.17
N GLU A 67 -9.30 6.05 -13.39
CA GLU A 67 -9.27 6.13 -11.94
C GLU A 67 -8.45 5.00 -11.29
N TRP A 68 -7.90 5.29 -10.11
CA TRP A 68 -7.26 4.30 -9.23
C TRP A 68 -8.20 3.19 -8.73
N GLY A 69 -9.49 3.21 -9.11
CA GLY A 69 -10.64 2.31 -8.89
C GLY A 69 -10.56 1.16 -7.87
N TYR A 70 -9.44 0.44 -7.83
CA TYR A 70 -9.10 -0.47 -6.75
C TYR A 70 -8.91 0.22 -5.39
N LEU A 71 -8.30 1.40 -5.38
CA LEU A 71 -8.00 2.20 -4.21
C LEU A 71 -8.97 3.36 -3.98
N ASP A 72 -9.81 3.69 -4.97
CA ASP A 72 -10.98 4.54 -4.79
C ASP A 72 -12.13 3.77 -4.14
N ARG A 73 -11.86 3.26 -2.94
CA ARG A 73 -12.83 2.54 -2.13
C ARG A 73 -12.79 3.06 -0.71
N PRO A 74 -13.95 3.42 -0.13
CA PRO A 74 -14.00 3.77 1.27
C PRO A 74 -13.61 2.56 2.15
N GLY A 75 -12.91 2.82 3.25
CA GLY A 75 -12.67 1.84 4.31
C GLY A 75 -11.43 0.95 4.12
N PRO A 76 -11.50 -0.36 4.45
CA PRO A 76 -10.39 -1.32 4.46
C PRO A 76 -9.49 -1.36 3.22
N ASN A 77 -10.05 -1.05 2.06
CA ASN A 77 -9.41 -1.23 0.77
C ASN A 77 -8.88 0.07 0.15
N GLY A 78 -8.98 1.20 0.86
CA GLY A 78 -8.54 2.50 0.35
C GLY A 78 -7.09 2.85 0.68
N CYS A 79 -6.64 4.00 0.16
CA CYS A 79 -5.27 4.53 0.32
C CYS A 79 -4.82 4.66 1.79
N LEU A 80 -5.72 4.86 2.75
CA LEU A 80 -5.38 4.92 4.17
C LEU A 80 -4.71 3.63 4.67
N SER A 81 -5.10 2.47 4.14
CA SER A 81 -4.47 1.19 4.48
C SER A 81 -3.03 1.11 3.96
N VAL A 82 -2.76 1.71 2.80
CA VAL A 82 -1.41 1.80 2.21
C VAL A 82 -0.51 2.65 3.09
N VAL A 83 -0.98 3.85 3.46
CA VAL A 83 -0.25 4.78 4.33
C VAL A 83 0.01 4.18 5.71
N ALA A 84 -0.98 3.51 6.29
CA ALA A 84 -0.78 2.82 7.57
C ALA A 84 0.27 1.70 7.46
N GLY A 85 0.27 0.95 6.35
CA GLY A 85 1.29 -0.07 6.09
C GLY A 85 2.70 0.51 6.07
N LEU A 86 2.90 1.68 5.44
CA LEU A 86 4.17 2.41 5.46
C LEU A 86 4.53 2.88 6.86
N TYR A 87 3.56 3.40 7.62
CA TYR A 87 3.79 3.83 8.98
C TYR A 87 4.26 2.67 9.88
N PHE A 88 3.69 1.47 9.73
CA PHE A 88 4.12 0.29 10.50
C PHE A 88 5.57 -0.10 10.23
N TRP A 89 6.01 0.11 8.98
CA TRP A 89 7.40 -0.10 8.58
C TRP A 89 8.31 1.00 9.14
N GLY A 90 8.00 2.26 8.85
CA GLY A 90 8.89 3.38 9.15
C GLY A 90 9.05 3.72 10.63
N VAL A 91 8.15 3.29 11.51
CA VAL A 91 8.37 3.41 12.97
C VAL A 91 9.38 2.40 13.52
N ARG A 92 9.87 1.48 12.69
CA ARG A 92 10.78 0.38 13.05
C ARG A 92 12.09 0.36 12.27
N GLU A 93 12.27 1.23 11.28
CA GLU A 93 13.57 1.56 10.70
C GLU A 93 14.25 2.69 11.48
#